data_AF-A0A933ISP3-F1
#
_entry.id   AF-A0A933ISP3-F1
#
_cell.length_a   1.000
_cell.length_b   1.000
_cell.length_c   1.000
_cell.angle_alpha   90.00
_cell.angle_beta   90.00
_cell.angle_gamma   90.00
#
_symmetry.space_group_name_H-M   'P 1'
#
loop_
_entity.id
_entity.type
_entity.pdbx_description
1 polymer ?
#
loop_
_entity_poly.entity_id
_entity_poly.type
_entity_poly.pdbx_seq_one_letter_code
_entity_poly.pdbx_strand_id
1 'polypeptide(L)'
;METTTTEKAFSRLIELIRTLRGEDGCPWDRVQTPASVVPYLLEEAFEVADAFERGDSEQSASELGDLFFQLIFLIEMEKEKGHFDYTTVLESITEKMIRRHPHVFGDEKISSVSEVAQNWHRIKQEEHKGRESDQLDSIPGNMPALMYAQRVGERASKAGFDWNDAQGVLDKAEEEWRELRESIGSNGMDHPSVREELGDLLFTLVNVCRFMKAPAELLLRYAVIKFLRRFKAVLQDIESSGKAARDVSPAELDQVWNAIKGAEKPGEERLQELQAQVERSVGYRFGRPELLRQALCHDSYANEHPQEFDQSNERLEFLGDSVLSLLISTKLFHRFPDAQEGDLSKMRAFLVNSQSLATASRSLGLDHFLLLGKGEESTGGRQKDSILADTMEAVLGAIYLDGGLAATEGIVERTIGEQIRSGELVTKTSDHKSRLQEISYALFKIHPQYELIGEEGPDHDKTFSVQALLDGKKLAEGKGRTKKDAAQQAAQTALKRIEAGWRP
;
A
#
# COMPACT_ATOMS: atom_id res chain seq x y z
N MET A 1 5.98 18.49 -30.15
CA MET A 1 5.58 17.74 -28.95
C MET A 1 6.76 16.85 -28.61
N GLU A 2 7.47 17.13 -27.51
CA GLU A 2 8.51 16.22 -27.05
C GLU A 2 7.83 14.99 -26.47
N THR A 3 7.96 13.85 -27.15
CA THR A 3 7.60 12.55 -26.57
C THR A 3 8.41 12.37 -25.29
N THR A 4 7.70 12.07 -24.20
CA THR A 4 8.31 11.91 -22.87
C THR A 4 9.33 10.75 -22.90
N THR A 5 10.35 10.80 -22.04
CA THR A 5 11.39 9.75 -21.95
C THR A 5 10.79 8.34 -21.78
N THR A 6 9.65 8.24 -21.10
CA THR A 6 8.90 7.00 -20.88
C THR A 6 8.23 6.45 -22.13
N GLU A 7 7.58 7.30 -22.93
CA GLU A 7 6.98 6.89 -24.22
C GLU A 7 8.04 6.30 -25.15
N LYS A 8 9.23 6.93 -25.19
CA LYS A 8 10.37 6.43 -25.98
C LYS A 8 10.86 5.07 -25.48
N ALA A 9 10.95 4.87 -24.17
CA ALA A 9 11.37 3.58 -23.60
C ALA A 9 10.38 2.45 -23.95
N PHE A 10 9.07 2.73 -23.84
CA PHE A 10 8.02 1.77 -24.18
C PHE A 10 8.03 1.44 -25.69
N SER A 11 8.14 2.45 -26.56
CA SER A 11 8.27 2.22 -28.01
C SER A 11 9.49 1.36 -28.36
N ARG A 12 10.63 1.58 -27.69
CA ARG A 12 11.85 0.83 -27.93
C ARG A 12 11.72 -0.64 -27.54
N LEU A 13 10.96 -0.96 -26.48
CA LEU A 13 10.65 -2.34 -26.09
C LEU A 13 9.75 -3.05 -27.13
N ILE A 14 8.75 -2.34 -27.66
CA ILE A 14 7.91 -2.86 -28.75
C ILE A 14 8.76 -3.14 -30.00
N GLU A 15 9.63 -2.21 -30.37
CA GLU A 15 10.53 -2.37 -31.52
C GLU A 15 11.50 -3.55 -31.35
N LEU A 16 12.01 -3.76 -30.14
CA LEU A 16 12.81 -4.94 -29.81
C LEU A 16 12.04 -6.23 -30.09
N ILE A 17 10.82 -6.36 -29.56
CA ILE A 17 10.00 -7.57 -29.74
C ILE A 17 9.67 -7.81 -31.22
N ARG A 18 9.34 -6.76 -31.97
CA ARG A 18 9.14 -6.86 -33.43
C ARG A 18 10.38 -7.35 -34.15
N THR A 19 11.55 -6.88 -33.73
CA THR A 19 12.83 -7.31 -34.31
C THR A 19 13.09 -8.79 -33.99
N LEU A 20 12.85 -9.21 -32.75
CA LEU A 20 13.01 -10.61 -32.32
C LEU A 20 12.07 -11.55 -33.09
N ARG A 21 10.84 -11.12 -33.38
CA ARG A 21 9.83 -11.92 -34.10
C ARG A 21 9.83 -11.74 -35.62
N GLY A 22 10.65 -10.83 -36.15
CA GLY A 22 10.77 -10.56 -37.59
C GLY A 22 11.37 -11.74 -38.38
N GLU A 23 11.37 -11.64 -39.72
CA GLU A 23 11.86 -12.71 -40.60
C GLU A 23 13.34 -13.08 -40.36
N ASP A 24 14.17 -12.10 -40.01
CA ASP A 24 15.58 -12.27 -39.64
C ASP A 24 15.82 -12.27 -38.11
N GLY A 25 14.73 -12.38 -37.34
CA GLY A 25 14.74 -12.36 -35.88
C GLY A 25 15.20 -13.67 -35.24
N CYS A 26 15.05 -13.74 -33.92
CA CYS A 26 15.40 -14.91 -33.12
C CYS A 26 14.49 -16.10 -33.45
N PRO A 27 15.03 -17.26 -33.90
CA PRO A 27 14.21 -18.42 -34.23
C PRO A 27 13.35 -18.92 -33.08
N TRP A 28 13.84 -18.80 -31.84
CA TRP A 28 13.11 -19.21 -30.62
C TRP A 28 11.87 -18.35 -30.38
N ASP A 29 12.01 -17.03 -30.51
CA ASP A 29 10.92 -16.08 -30.28
C ASP A 29 9.85 -16.20 -31.36
N ARG A 30 10.26 -16.39 -32.62
CA ARG A 30 9.35 -16.56 -33.76
C ARG A 30 8.40 -17.75 -33.62
N VAL A 31 8.90 -18.89 -33.11
CA VAL A 31 8.11 -20.12 -33.00
C VAL A 31 7.17 -20.14 -31.79
N GLN A 32 7.30 -19.17 -30.87
CA GLN A 32 6.39 -19.08 -29.73
C GLN A 32 4.94 -18.88 -30.19
N THR A 33 4.01 -19.38 -29.37
CA THR A 33 2.56 -19.20 -29.50
C THR A 33 2.00 -18.65 -28.18
N PRO A 34 0.79 -18.06 -28.13
CA PRO A 34 0.22 -17.64 -26.85
C PRO A 34 0.18 -18.77 -25.82
N ALA A 35 -0.10 -20.00 -26.25
CA ALA A 35 -0.12 -21.18 -25.38
C ALA A 35 1.26 -21.50 -24.78
N SER A 36 2.36 -21.27 -25.51
CA SER A 36 3.71 -21.49 -24.99
C SER A 36 4.21 -20.33 -24.13
N VAL A 37 3.65 -19.13 -24.27
CA VAL A 37 4.02 -17.94 -23.49
C VAL A 37 3.28 -17.85 -22.15
N VAL A 38 2.05 -18.36 -22.06
CA VAL A 38 1.23 -18.31 -20.83
C VAL A 38 1.92 -18.88 -19.58
N PRO A 39 2.66 -20.01 -19.62
CA PRO A 39 3.39 -20.49 -18.44
C PRO A 39 4.39 -19.47 -17.90
N TYR A 40 5.20 -18.87 -18.77
CA TYR A 40 6.16 -17.82 -18.39
C TYR A 40 5.44 -16.60 -17.82
N LEU A 41 4.33 -16.16 -18.43
CA LEU A 41 3.52 -15.05 -17.89
C LEU A 41 3.08 -15.31 -16.43
N LEU A 42 2.71 -16.56 -16.11
CA LEU A 42 2.32 -16.93 -14.75
C LEU A 42 3.53 -16.97 -13.81
N GLU A 43 4.65 -17.52 -14.25
CA GLU A 43 5.92 -17.51 -13.50
C GLU A 43 6.32 -16.06 -13.15
N GLU A 44 6.40 -15.16 -14.13
CA GLU A 44 6.73 -13.75 -13.91
C GLU A 44 5.74 -13.06 -12.96
N ALA A 45 4.44 -13.38 -13.05
CA ALA A 45 3.45 -12.82 -12.13
C ALA A 45 3.68 -13.26 -10.68
N PHE A 46 4.15 -14.49 -10.46
CA PHE A 46 4.54 -14.98 -9.13
C PHE A 46 5.88 -14.44 -8.67
N GLU A 47 6.84 -14.20 -9.57
CA GLU A 47 8.13 -13.57 -9.26
C GLU A 47 7.94 -12.10 -8.89
N VAL A 48 7.11 -11.36 -9.63
CA VAL A 48 6.66 -10.01 -9.24
C VAL A 48 6.05 -10.02 -7.84
N ALA A 49 5.10 -10.94 -7.57
CA ALA A 49 4.49 -11.03 -6.24
C ALA A 49 5.54 -11.31 -5.15
N ASP A 50 6.48 -12.22 -5.40
CA ASP A 50 7.58 -12.55 -4.48
C ASP A 50 8.53 -11.38 -4.26
N ALA A 51 8.90 -10.65 -5.31
CA ALA A 51 9.80 -9.50 -5.24
C ALA A 51 9.18 -8.35 -4.42
N PHE A 52 7.88 -8.07 -4.62
CA PHE A 52 7.15 -7.09 -3.80
C PHE A 52 7.00 -7.55 -2.35
N GLU A 53 6.74 -8.84 -2.09
CA GLU A 53 6.70 -9.38 -0.72
C GLU A 53 8.05 -9.30 0.00
N ARG A 54 9.15 -9.44 -0.76
CA ARG A 54 10.54 -9.28 -0.29
C ARG A 54 10.99 -7.84 -0.20
N GLY A 55 10.20 -6.87 -0.68
CA GLY A 55 10.50 -5.44 -0.66
C GLY A 55 11.80 -5.06 -1.39
N ASP A 56 12.26 -5.89 -2.31
CA ASP A 56 13.44 -5.62 -3.13
C ASP A 56 13.00 -4.76 -4.31
N SER A 57 13.27 -3.45 -4.25
CA SER A 57 12.80 -2.52 -5.29
C SER A 57 13.52 -2.73 -6.64
N GLU A 58 14.76 -3.22 -6.63
CA GLU A 58 15.51 -3.47 -7.85
C GLU A 58 14.99 -4.74 -8.52
N GLN A 59 14.85 -5.83 -7.75
CA GLN A 59 14.23 -7.04 -8.24
C GLN A 59 12.78 -6.79 -8.67
N SER A 60 11.98 -6.05 -7.89
CA SER A 60 10.60 -5.71 -8.27
C SER A 60 10.53 -4.98 -9.60
N ALA A 61 11.46 -4.05 -9.86
CA ALA A 61 11.53 -3.37 -11.14
C ALA A 61 11.95 -4.32 -12.28
N SER A 62 12.86 -5.26 -12.00
CA SER A 62 13.26 -6.32 -12.94
C SER A 62 12.09 -7.22 -13.30
N GLU A 63 11.43 -7.85 -12.32
CA GLU A 63 10.33 -8.79 -12.58
C GLU A 63 9.14 -8.09 -13.22
N LEU A 64 8.87 -6.81 -12.88
CA LEU A 64 7.86 -6.03 -13.58
C LEU A 64 8.23 -5.83 -15.05
N GLY A 65 9.52 -5.62 -15.35
CA GLY A 65 10.04 -5.55 -16.70
C GLY A 65 9.82 -6.87 -17.47
N ASP A 66 10.10 -8.00 -16.84
CA ASP A 66 9.91 -9.33 -17.43
C ASP A 66 8.42 -9.64 -17.66
N LEU A 67 7.56 -9.31 -16.69
CA LEU A 67 6.11 -9.37 -16.85
C LEU A 67 5.62 -8.46 -18.00
N PHE A 68 6.13 -7.23 -18.09
CA PHE A 68 5.81 -6.33 -19.20
C PHE A 68 6.26 -6.90 -20.55
N PHE A 69 7.44 -7.54 -20.60
CA PHE A 69 7.91 -8.22 -21.80
C PHE A 69 6.92 -9.29 -22.25
N GLN A 70 6.49 -10.19 -21.35
CA GLN A 70 5.52 -11.24 -21.69
C GLN A 70 4.18 -10.66 -22.18
N LEU A 71 3.68 -9.60 -21.55
CA LEU A 71 2.45 -8.92 -21.97
C LEU A 71 2.58 -8.30 -23.37
N ILE A 72 3.66 -7.56 -23.65
CA ILE A 72 3.89 -6.92 -24.94
C ILE A 72 4.12 -7.98 -26.04
N PHE A 73 4.77 -9.08 -25.69
CA PHE A 73 5.01 -10.21 -26.59
C PHE A 73 3.69 -10.85 -27.05
N LEU A 74 2.78 -11.14 -26.11
CA LEU A 74 1.43 -11.64 -26.42
C LEU A 74 0.63 -10.66 -27.30
N ILE A 75 0.73 -9.36 -27.05
CA ILE A 75 0.03 -8.35 -27.87
C ILE A 75 0.60 -8.29 -29.30
N GLU A 76 1.92 -8.37 -29.50
CA GLU A 76 2.48 -8.39 -30.87
C GLU A 76 2.00 -9.63 -31.64
N MET A 77 1.88 -10.79 -30.98
CA MET A 77 1.39 -12.02 -31.62
C MET A 77 -0.06 -11.93 -32.08
N GLU A 78 -0.92 -11.26 -31.31
CA GLU A 78 -2.32 -11.05 -31.69
C GLU A 78 -2.46 -9.94 -32.75
N LYS A 79 -1.55 -8.97 -32.73
CA LYS A 79 -1.42 -7.96 -33.78
C LYS A 79 -0.95 -8.55 -35.11
N GLU A 80 0.00 -9.49 -35.10
CA GLU A 80 0.45 -10.24 -36.29
C GLU A 80 -0.71 -10.99 -36.98
N LYS A 81 -1.70 -11.43 -36.20
CA LYS A 81 -2.93 -12.09 -36.69
C LYS A 81 -4.04 -11.11 -37.08
N GLY A 82 -3.86 -9.82 -36.82
CA GLY A 82 -4.87 -8.79 -37.06
C GLY A 82 -6.08 -8.84 -36.11
N HIS A 83 -5.95 -9.43 -34.92
CA HIS A 83 -7.05 -9.51 -33.95
C HIS A 83 -7.22 -8.21 -33.16
N PHE A 84 -6.14 -7.75 -32.51
CA PHE A 84 -6.08 -6.48 -31.78
C PHE A 84 -4.62 -6.02 -31.67
N ASP A 85 -4.42 -4.77 -31.26
CA ASP A 85 -3.09 -4.17 -31.10
C ASP A 85 -2.91 -3.49 -29.75
N TYR A 86 -1.76 -2.85 -29.56
CA TYR A 86 -1.40 -2.11 -28.35
C TYR A 86 -2.42 -1.01 -28.00
N THR A 87 -2.84 -0.25 -29.00
CA THR A 87 -3.81 0.86 -28.83
C THR A 87 -5.12 0.31 -28.29
N THR A 88 -5.62 -0.76 -28.90
CA THR A 88 -6.85 -1.43 -28.49
C THR A 88 -6.81 -1.86 -27.02
N VAL A 89 -5.70 -2.47 -26.58
CA VAL A 89 -5.54 -2.94 -25.20
C VAL A 89 -5.45 -1.77 -24.21
N LEU A 90 -4.62 -0.76 -24.52
CA LEU A 90 -4.39 0.39 -23.65
C LEU A 90 -5.61 1.30 -23.52
N GLU A 91 -6.32 1.57 -24.62
CA GLU A 91 -7.57 2.35 -24.59
C GLU A 91 -8.66 1.59 -23.83
N SER A 92 -8.79 0.27 -24.05
CA SER A 92 -9.79 -0.54 -23.35
C SER A 92 -9.63 -0.50 -21.83
N ILE A 93 -8.40 -0.64 -21.32
CA ILE A 93 -8.16 -0.54 -19.87
C ILE A 93 -8.30 0.89 -19.37
N THR A 94 -7.84 1.89 -20.14
CA THR A 94 -7.96 3.31 -19.77
C THR A 94 -9.42 3.73 -19.61
N GLU A 95 -10.25 3.49 -20.62
CA GLU A 95 -11.67 3.80 -20.59
C GLU A 95 -12.39 3.08 -19.44
N LYS A 96 -12.07 1.80 -19.24
CA LYS A 96 -12.61 1.00 -18.14
C LYS A 96 -12.23 1.57 -16.77
N MET A 97 -10.99 1.98 -16.59
CA MET A 97 -10.52 2.55 -15.32
C MET A 97 -11.10 3.94 -15.08
N ILE A 98 -11.26 4.78 -16.13
CA ILE A 98 -11.96 6.07 -16.04
C ILE A 98 -13.41 5.85 -15.62
N ARG A 99 -14.14 4.95 -16.30
CA ARG A 99 -15.54 4.65 -16.01
C ARG A 99 -15.77 4.14 -14.58
N ARG A 100 -14.82 3.36 -14.04
CA ARG A 100 -14.91 2.80 -12.68
C ARG A 100 -14.53 3.79 -11.57
N HIS A 101 -13.97 4.95 -11.92
CA HIS A 101 -13.67 6.03 -10.99
C HIS A 101 -14.44 7.31 -11.32
N PRO A 102 -15.79 7.28 -11.33
CA PRO A 102 -16.60 8.48 -11.60
C PRO A 102 -16.41 9.58 -10.54
N HIS A 103 -15.87 9.23 -9.38
CA HIS A 103 -15.50 10.17 -8.32
C HIS A 103 -14.17 10.89 -8.56
N VAL A 104 -13.32 10.36 -9.44
CA VAL A 104 -12.07 11.00 -9.87
C VAL A 104 -12.26 11.72 -11.20
N PHE A 105 -12.97 11.10 -12.15
CA PHE A 105 -13.08 11.57 -13.54
C PHE A 105 -14.48 12.05 -13.94
N GLY A 106 -15.45 12.05 -13.03
CA GLY A 106 -16.82 12.50 -13.26
C GLY A 106 -17.35 13.37 -12.12
N ASP A 107 -18.68 13.50 -12.03
CA ASP A 107 -19.36 14.41 -11.09
C ASP A 107 -19.80 13.75 -9.76
N GLU A 108 -19.61 12.44 -9.57
CA GLU A 108 -20.03 11.73 -8.35
C GLU A 108 -19.15 12.14 -7.16
N LYS A 109 -19.76 12.68 -6.09
CA LYS A 109 -19.04 12.99 -4.85
C LYS A 109 -19.12 11.81 -3.90
N ILE A 110 -17.97 11.23 -3.58
CA ILE A 110 -17.84 10.15 -2.61
C ILE A 110 -17.06 10.65 -1.40
N SER A 111 -17.55 10.32 -0.20
CA SER A 111 -17.04 10.89 1.06
C SER A 111 -16.25 9.89 1.91
N SER A 112 -16.24 8.60 1.54
CA SER A 112 -15.51 7.57 2.28
C SER A 112 -14.94 6.46 1.39
N VAL A 113 -13.88 5.80 1.87
CA VAL A 113 -13.27 4.63 1.21
C VAL A 113 -14.27 3.47 1.04
N SER A 114 -15.19 3.30 2.00
CA SER A 114 -16.25 2.29 1.95
C SER A 114 -17.21 2.54 0.78
N GLU A 115 -17.63 3.79 0.58
CA GLU A 115 -18.48 4.18 -0.54
C GLU A 115 -17.76 3.99 -1.89
N VAL A 116 -16.45 4.25 -1.97
CA VAL A 116 -15.65 3.98 -3.19
C VAL A 116 -15.67 2.49 -3.53
N ALA A 117 -15.43 1.62 -2.54
CA ALA A 117 -15.44 0.18 -2.74
C ALA A 117 -16.82 -0.35 -3.17
N GLN A 118 -17.89 0.14 -2.56
CA GLN A 118 -19.27 -0.22 -2.93
C GLN A 118 -19.61 0.25 -4.36
N ASN A 119 -19.25 1.48 -4.72
CA ASN A 119 -19.51 2.00 -6.06
C ASN A 119 -18.71 1.24 -7.13
N TRP A 120 -17.46 0.89 -6.83
CA TRP A 120 -16.65 0.03 -7.68
C TRP A 120 -17.33 -1.32 -7.96
N HIS A 121 -17.86 -1.96 -6.92
CA HIS A 121 -18.60 -3.22 -7.05
C HIS A 121 -19.88 -3.06 -7.87
N ARG A 122 -20.64 -1.98 -7.67
CA ARG A 122 -21.86 -1.66 -8.41
C ARG A 122 -21.58 -1.48 -9.91
N ILE A 123 -20.62 -0.62 -10.26
CA ILE A 123 -20.24 -0.36 -11.67
C ILE A 123 -19.77 -1.65 -12.32
N LYS A 124 -18.97 -2.47 -11.63
CA LYS A 124 -18.53 -3.77 -12.13
C LYS A 124 -19.73 -4.69 -12.42
N GLN A 125 -20.76 -4.72 -11.56
CA GLN A 125 -21.96 -5.53 -11.81
C GLN A 125 -22.77 -5.01 -13.01
N GLU A 126 -22.89 -3.69 -13.17
CA GLU A 126 -23.59 -3.07 -14.30
C GLU A 126 -22.89 -3.36 -15.64
N GLU A 127 -21.55 -3.36 -15.68
CA GLU A 127 -20.75 -3.75 -16.85
C GLU A 127 -20.99 -5.21 -17.30
N HIS A 128 -21.45 -6.07 -16.40
CA HIS A 128 -21.75 -7.47 -16.68
C HIS A 128 -23.24 -7.70 -17.04
N LYS A 129 -24.13 -6.70 -16.89
CA LYS A 129 -25.53 -6.79 -17.33
C LYS A 129 -25.58 -6.76 -18.86
N GLY A 130 -25.94 -7.88 -19.48
CA GLY A 130 -26.08 -8.02 -20.94
C GLY A 130 -25.10 -9.00 -21.60
N ARG A 131 -24.14 -9.56 -20.83
CA ARG A 131 -23.45 -10.79 -21.21
C ARG A 131 -24.15 -11.93 -20.46
N GLU A 132 -24.95 -12.74 -21.14
CA GLU A 132 -25.47 -14.02 -20.62
C GLU A 132 -24.33 -15.04 -20.43
N SER A 133 -23.24 -14.66 -19.75
CA SER A 133 -22.30 -15.64 -19.22
C SER A 133 -22.75 -15.91 -17.80
N ASP A 134 -23.10 -17.17 -17.51
CA ASP A 134 -23.45 -17.62 -16.18
C ASP A 134 -22.50 -17.02 -15.14
N GLN A 135 -23.04 -16.67 -13.97
CA GLN A 135 -22.27 -16.03 -12.90
C GLN A 135 -21.02 -16.87 -12.53
N LEU A 136 -20.97 -18.14 -12.89
CA LEU A 136 -19.85 -19.07 -12.70
C LEU A 136 -18.83 -19.12 -13.87
N ASP A 137 -19.23 -18.85 -15.11
CA ASP A 137 -18.41 -19.09 -16.32
C ASP A 137 -17.25 -18.10 -16.54
N SER A 138 -17.23 -16.99 -15.81
CA SER A 138 -16.17 -15.98 -15.96
C SER A 138 -14.97 -16.17 -15.02
N ILE A 139 -14.80 -17.33 -14.38
CA ILE A 139 -13.58 -17.62 -13.59
C ILE A 139 -12.53 -18.22 -14.54
N PRO A 140 -11.37 -17.58 -14.75
CA PRO A 140 -10.27 -18.18 -15.49
C PRO A 140 -9.94 -19.59 -14.98
N GLY A 141 -10.05 -20.60 -15.86
CA GLY A 141 -9.79 -22.00 -15.50
C GLY A 141 -8.31 -22.33 -15.28
N ASN A 142 -7.40 -21.43 -15.65
CA ASN A 142 -5.95 -21.58 -15.45
C ASN A 142 -5.46 -20.96 -14.11
N MET A 143 -6.36 -20.59 -13.20
CA MET A 143 -5.96 -20.15 -11.86
C MET A 143 -5.44 -21.33 -11.02
N PRO A 144 -4.51 -21.07 -10.07
CA PRO A 144 -4.19 -22.02 -9.01
C PRO A 144 -5.45 -22.49 -8.28
N ALA A 145 -5.46 -23.75 -7.87
CA ALA A 145 -6.66 -24.43 -7.39
C ALA A 145 -7.30 -23.74 -6.17
N LEU A 146 -6.51 -23.23 -5.21
CA LEU A 146 -7.07 -22.58 -4.01
C LEU A 146 -7.63 -21.19 -4.36
N MET A 147 -6.96 -20.43 -5.23
CA MET A 147 -7.50 -19.18 -5.74
C MET A 147 -8.79 -19.40 -6.52
N TYR A 148 -8.82 -20.41 -7.38
CA TYR A 148 -10.01 -20.78 -8.16
C TYR A 148 -11.18 -21.14 -7.22
N ALA A 149 -10.96 -22.05 -6.26
CA ALA A 149 -11.94 -22.44 -5.26
C ALA A 149 -12.46 -21.23 -4.45
N GLN A 150 -11.56 -20.33 -4.03
CA GLN A 150 -11.94 -19.13 -3.28
C GLN A 150 -12.82 -18.19 -4.13
N ARG A 151 -12.48 -18.01 -5.42
CA ARG A 151 -13.28 -17.21 -6.36
C ARG A 151 -14.64 -17.84 -6.62
N VAL A 152 -14.74 -19.17 -6.74
CA VAL A 152 -16.01 -19.90 -6.84
C VAL A 152 -16.87 -19.61 -5.62
N GLY A 153 -16.32 -19.75 -4.41
CA GLY A 153 -17.02 -19.47 -3.15
C GLY A 153 -17.50 -18.02 -3.04
N GLU A 154 -16.67 -17.03 -3.41
CA GLU A 154 -17.06 -15.60 -3.45
C GLU A 154 -18.22 -15.33 -4.41
N ARG A 155 -18.39 -16.13 -5.46
CA ARG A 155 -19.49 -15.97 -6.42
C ARG A 155 -20.75 -16.68 -5.97
N ALA A 156 -20.62 -17.89 -5.44
CA ALA A 156 -21.74 -18.59 -4.80
C ALA A 156 -22.38 -17.72 -3.71
N SER A 157 -21.54 -17.10 -2.88
CA SER A 157 -21.95 -16.12 -1.87
C SER A 157 -22.79 -14.97 -2.43
N LYS A 158 -22.35 -14.38 -3.56
CA LYS A 158 -23.09 -13.29 -4.24
C LYS A 158 -24.42 -13.74 -4.84
N ALA A 159 -24.55 -15.01 -5.20
CA ALA A 159 -25.80 -15.60 -5.64
C ALA A 159 -26.76 -15.93 -4.47
N GLY A 160 -26.36 -15.65 -3.22
CA GLY A 160 -27.12 -15.97 -2.01
C GLY A 160 -26.92 -17.39 -1.52
N PHE A 161 -25.97 -18.14 -2.10
CA PHE A 161 -25.58 -19.47 -1.63
C PHE A 161 -24.31 -19.35 -0.77
N ASP A 162 -24.52 -19.10 0.52
CA ASP A 162 -23.44 -18.95 1.49
C ASP A 162 -23.82 -19.50 2.87
N TRP A 163 -22.81 -19.67 3.74
CA TRP A 163 -23.02 -19.91 5.17
C TRP A 163 -23.44 -18.62 5.89
N ASN A 164 -24.16 -18.75 7.01
CA ASN A 164 -24.66 -17.60 7.77
C ASN A 164 -23.53 -16.82 8.47
N ASP A 165 -22.51 -17.52 8.95
CA ASP A 165 -21.38 -16.97 9.68
C ASP A 165 -20.14 -17.88 9.59
N ALA A 166 -19.04 -17.43 10.21
CA ALA A 166 -17.79 -18.17 10.25
C ALA A 166 -17.89 -19.49 11.03
N GLN A 167 -18.82 -19.61 11.99
CA GLN A 167 -18.99 -20.84 12.75
C GLN A 167 -19.61 -21.93 11.86
N GLY A 168 -20.60 -21.59 11.05
CA GLY A 168 -21.25 -22.55 10.16
C GLY A 168 -20.30 -23.20 9.14
N VAL A 169 -19.30 -22.47 8.65
CA VAL A 169 -18.28 -23.06 7.75
C VAL A 169 -17.25 -23.91 8.52
N LEU A 170 -16.94 -23.56 9.77
CA LEU A 170 -16.08 -24.38 10.63
C LEU A 170 -16.76 -25.71 10.98
N ASP A 171 -18.05 -25.66 11.33
CA ASP A 171 -18.85 -26.87 11.60
C ASP A 171 -18.89 -27.78 10.37
N LYS A 172 -19.03 -27.21 9.16
CA LYS A 172 -18.95 -27.98 7.91
C LYS A 172 -17.56 -28.58 7.70
N ALA A 173 -16.47 -27.88 8.03
CA ALA A 173 -15.13 -28.45 7.93
C ALA A 173 -14.93 -29.67 8.87
N GLU A 174 -15.54 -29.64 10.05
CA GLU A 174 -15.54 -30.80 10.96
C GLU A 174 -16.37 -31.98 10.41
N GLU A 175 -17.50 -31.69 9.77
CA GLU A 175 -18.34 -32.67 9.08
C GLU A 175 -17.59 -33.37 7.93
N GLU A 176 -16.98 -32.60 7.02
CA GLU A 176 -16.19 -33.12 5.88
C GLU A 176 -15.00 -33.98 6.36
N TRP A 177 -14.36 -33.58 7.46
CA TRP A 177 -13.28 -34.38 8.06
C TRP A 177 -13.78 -35.74 8.58
N ARG A 178 -15.00 -35.77 9.14
CA ARG A 178 -15.62 -37.01 9.59
C ARG A 178 -16.01 -37.89 8.39
N GLU A 179 -16.61 -37.33 7.35
CA GLU A 179 -16.99 -38.04 6.13
C GLU A 179 -15.77 -38.68 5.44
N LEU A 180 -14.66 -37.94 5.32
CA LEU A 180 -13.38 -38.48 4.85
C LEU A 180 -12.91 -39.68 5.69
N ARG A 181 -12.97 -39.59 7.02
CA ARG A 181 -12.55 -40.67 7.92
C ARG A 181 -13.45 -41.91 7.80
N GLU A 182 -14.76 -41.72 7.70
CA GLU A 182 -15.72 -42.82 7.54
C GLU A 182 -15.54 -43.51 6.18
N SER A 183 -15.30 -42.73 5.12
CA SER A 183 -15.02 -43.23 3.77
C SER A 183 -13.74 -44.07 3.73
N ILE A 184 -12.65 -43.60 4.37
CA ILE A 184 -11.40 -44.37 4.51
C ILE A 184 -11.63 -45.66 5.30
N GLY A 185 -12.35 -45.59 6.42
CA GLY A 185 -12.60 -46.74 7.29
C GLY A 185 -13.46 -47.82 6.63
N SER A 186 -14.42 -47.42 5.79
CA SER A 186 -15.37 -48.33 5.15
C SER A 186 -14.85 -48.92 3.83
N ASN A 187 -14.16 -48.12 3.03
CA ASN A 187 -13.85 -48.46 1.64
C ASN A 187 -12.34 -48.62 1.37
N GLY A 188 -11.48 -48.23 2.31
CA GLY A 188 -10.03 -48.21 2.13
C GLY A 188 -9.53 -46.95 1.39
N MET A 189 -8.25 -46.63 1.58
CA MET A 189 -7.66 -45.33 1.19
C MET A 189 -7.63 -45.07 -0.33
N ASP A 190 -7.62 -46.12 -1.15
CA ASP A 190 -7.53 -46.00 -2.61
C ASP A 190 -8.90 -45.87 -3.30
N HIS A 191 -10.00 -45.96 -2.55
CA HIS A 191 -11.34 -45.91 -3.11
C HIS A 191 -11.67 -44.51 -3.68
N PRO A 192 -12.35 -44.39 -4.83
CA PRO A 192 -12.68 -43.09 -5.43
C PRO A 192 -13.43 -42.13 -4.51
N SER A 193 -14.33 -42.64 -3.66
CA SER A 193 -15.06 -41.82 -2.69
C SER A 193 -14.14 -41.08 -1.73
N VAL A 194 -13.01 -41.67 -1.31
CA VAL A 194 -12.05 -40.98 -0.43
C VAL A 194 -11.46 -39.74 -1.09
N ARG A 195 -11.29 -39.77 -2.42
CA ARG A 195 -10.77 -38.63 -3.19
C ARG A 195 -11.78 -37.50 -3.29
N GLU A 196 -13.07 -37.84 -3.37
CA GLU A 196 -14.18 -36.89 -3.38
C GLU A 196 -14.27 -36.16 -2.04
N GLU A 197 -14.37 -36.89 -0.93
CA GLU A 197 -14.40 -36.31 0.42
C GLU A 197 -13.15 -35.46 0.73
N LEU A 198 -11.98 -35.89 0.26
CA LEU A 198 -10.74 -35.10 0.43
C LEU A 198 -10.82 -33.78 -0.35
N GLY A 199 -11.41 -33.80 -1.54
CA GLY A 199 -11.65 -32.61 -2.36
C GLY A 199 -12.61 -31.64 -1.66
N ASP A 200 -13.70 -32.15 -1.10
CA ASP A 200 -14.72 -31.36 -0.43
C ASP A 200 -14.19 -30.73 0.87
N LEU A 201 -13.37 -31.47 1.63
CA LEU A 201 -12.63 -30.92 2.77
C LEU A 201 -11.70 -29.76 2.35
N LEU A 202 -10.91 -29.94 1.29
CA LEU A 202 -10.02 -28.88 0.79
C LEU A 202 -10.82 -27.64 0.36
N PHE A 203 -11.92 -27.82 -0.34
CA PHE A 203 -12.81 -26.73 -0.76
C PHE A 203 -13.45 -26.01 0.44
N THR A 204 -13.83 -26.76 1.46
CA THR A 204 -14.41 -26.20 2.70
C THR A 204 -13.37 -25.40 3.48
N LEU A 205 -12.13 -25.87 3.60
CA LEU A 205 -11.04 -25.11 4.22
C LEU A 205 -10.71 -23.81 3.48
N VAL A 206 -10.82 -23.79 2.16
CA VAL A 206 -10.71 -22.54 1.38
C VAL A 206 -11.84 -21.57 1.73
N ASN A 207 -13.07 -22.06 1.95
CA ASN A 207 -14.17 -21.22 2.41
C ASN A 207 -13.99 -20.72 3.85
N VAL A 208 -13.38 -21.51 4.75
CA VAL A 208 -12.95 -21.00 6.07
C VAL A 208 -12.02 -19.79 5.90
N CYS A 209 -11.01 -19.89 5.03
CA CYS A 209 -10.11 -18.78 4.73
C CYS A 209 -10.86 -17.55 4.19
N ARG A 210 -11.85 -17.76 3.31
CA ARG A 210 -12.71 -16.68 2.78
C ARG A 210 -13.48 -15.94 3.88
N PHE A 211 -14.08 -16.66 4.84
CA PHE A 211 -14.78 -16.04 5.99
C PHE A 211 -13.82 -15.25 6.89
N MET A 212 -12.58 -15.71 7.03
CA MET A 212 -11.51 -14.99 7.73
C MET A 212 -10.92 -13.83 6.92
N LYS A 213 -11.38 -13.61 5.69
CA LYS A 213 -10.82 -12.63 4.72
C LYS A 213 -9.33 -12.84 4.44
N ALA A 214 -8.89 -14.08 4.52
CA ALA A 214 -7.49 -14.47 4.29
C ALA A 214 -7.34 -15.13 2.91
N PRO A 215 -6.34 -14.75 2.08
CA PRO A 215 -6.11 -15.39 0.79
C PRO A 215 -5.54 -16.80 0.96
N ALA A 216 -6.31 -17.84 0.61
CA ALA A 216 -5.97 -19.24 0.86
C ALA A 216 -4.64 -19.67 0.20
N GLU A 217 -4.41 -19.24 -1.04
CA GLU A 217 -3.17 -19.53 -1.78
C GLU A 217 -1.92 -18.99 -1.06
N LEU A 218 -2.00 -17.75 -0.55
CA LEU A 218 -0.90 -17.14 0.18
C LEU A 218 -0.69 -17.80 1.55
N LEU A 219 -1.76 -18.14 2.26
CA LEU A 219 -1.66 -18.85 3.54
C LEU A 219 -0.92 -20.18 3.40
N LEU A 220 -1.23 -20.95 2.35
CA LEU A 220 -0.52 -22.20 2.08
C LEU A 220 0.95 -21.92 1.71
N ARG A 221 1.21 -20.93 0.85
CA ARG A 221 2.58 -20.52 0.50
C ARG A 221 3.41 -20.18 1.73
N TYR A 222 2.87 -19.41 2.68
CA TYR A 222 3.55 -19.09 3.94
C TYR A 222 3.81 -20.32 4.80
N ALA A 223 2.84 -21.24 4.89
CA ALA A 223 3.04 -22.51 5.60
C ALA A 223 4.17 -23.35 4.98
N VAL A 224 4.24 -23.39 3.64
CA VAL A 224 5.29 -24.10 2.90
C VAL A 224 6.66 -23.43 3.09
N ILE A 225 6.74 -22.09 3.00
CA ILE A 225 7.99 -21.35 3.24
C ILE A 225 8.52 -21.63 4.65
N LYS A 226 7.64 -21.59 5.66
CA LYS A 226 7.98 -21.93 7.05
C LYS A 226 8.47 -23.38 7.17
N PHE A 227 7.79 -24.32 6.51
CA PHE A 227 8.25 -25.71 6.45
C PHE A 227 9.64 -25.82 5.84
N LEU A 228 9.89 -25.17 4.70
CA LEU A 228 11.18 -25.20 4.01
C LEU A 228 12.30 -24.60 4.87
N ARG A 229 12.04 -23.49 5.58
CA ARG A 229 13.00 -22.90 6.53
C ARG A 229 13.39 -23.90 7.61
N ARG A 230 12.39 -24.49 8.28
CA ARG A 230 12.60 -25.48 9.35
C ARG A 230 13.32 -26.71 8.84
N PHE A 231 12.90 -27.21 7.68
CA PHE A 231 13.51 -28.37 7.06
C PHE A 231 14.98 -28.11 6.68
N LYS A 232 15.32 -26.92 6.15
CA LYS A 232 16.71 -26.52 5.93
C LYS A 232 17.52 -26.50 7.23
N ALA A 233 16.96 -25.95 8.30
CA ALA A 233 17.62 -25.95 9.60
C ALA A 233 17.83 -27.37 10.15
N VAL A 234 16.85 -28.28 9.97
CA VAL A 234 16.99 -29.70 10.31
C VAL A 234 18.15 -30.32 9.54
N LEU A 235 18.23 -30.09 8.22
CA LEU A 235 19.32 -30.63 7.40
C LEU A 235 20.69 -30.11 7.84
N GLN A 236 20.79 -28.82 8.18
CA GLN A 236 22.03 -28.20 8.67
C GLN A 236 22.46 -28.76 10.03
N ASP A 237 21.52 -28.98 10.95
CA ASP A 237 21.79 -29.55 12.27
C ASP A 237 22.33 -30.99 12.15
N ILE A 238 21.68 -31.81 11.30
CA ILE A 238 22.10 -33.17 11.01
C ILE A 238 23.51 -33.21 10.39
N GLU A 239 23.76 -32.33 9.41
CA GLU A 239 25.06 -32.23 8.74
C GLU A 239 26.15 -31.77 9.71
N SER A 240 25.85 -30.83 10.61
CA SER A 240 26.77 -30.39 11.66
C SER A 240 27.13 -31.50 12.65
N SER A 241 26.26 -32.49 12.79
CA SER A 241 26.48 -33.71 13.58
C SER A 241 27.25 -34.79 12.80
N GLY A 242 27.72 -34.50 11.58
CA GLY A 242 28.50 -35.41 10.73
C GLY A 242 27.70 -36.57 10.13
N LYS A 243 26.35 -36.49 10.18
CA LYS A 243 25.44 -37.48 9.59
C LYS A 243 24.88 -36.95 8.27
N ALA A 244 24.48 -37.84 7.36
CA ALA A 244 23.65 -37.45 6.21
C ALA A 244 22.17 -37.69 6.56
N ALA A 245 21.27 -36.81 6.12
CA ALA A 245 19.84 -36.89 6.45
C ALA A 245 19.16 -38.23 6.10
N ARG A 246 19.63 -38.90 5.05
CA ARG A 246 19.16 -40.25 4.65
C ARG A 246 19.52 -41.37 5.63
N ASP A 247 20.53 -41.13 6.47
CA ASP A 247 21.06 -42.10 7.43
C ASP A 247 20.50 -41.85 8.85
N VAL A 248 19.55 -40.91 8.98
CA VAL A 248 18.88 -40.54 10.23
C VAL A 248 17.49 -41.18 10.27
N SER A 249 17.12 -41.76 11.42
CA SER A 249 15.80 -42.38 11.58
C SER A 249 14.67 -41.33 11.60
N PRO A 250 13.43 -41.68 11.21
CA PRO A 250 12.30 -40.76 11.30
C PRO A 250 12.09 -40.19 12.71
N ALA A 251 12.35 -40.98 13.75
CA ALA A 251 12.23 -40.53 15.15
C ALA A 251 13.32 -39.50 15.53
N GLU A 252 14.54 -39.66 15.02
CA GLU A 252 15.61 -38.67 15.20
C GLU A 252 15.30 -37.37 14.41
N LEU A 253 14.79 -37.48 13.18
CA LEU A 253 14.34 -36.32 12.40
C LEU A 253 13.23 -35.55 13.13
N ASP A 254 12.26 -36.26 13.71
CA ASP A 254 11.17 -35.66 14.49
C ASP A 254 11.69 -34.97 15.77
N GLN A 255 12.70 -35.52 16.43
CA GLN A 255 13.33 -34.87 17.59
C GLN A 255 14.01 -33.56 17.20
N VAL A 256 14.82 -33.55 16.13
CA VAL A 256 15.50 -32.35 15.63
C VAL A 256 14.48 -31.30 15.17
N TRP A 257 13.44 -31.74 14.43
CA TRP A 257 12.34 -30.88 14.01
C TRP A 257 11.62 -30.23 15.20
N ASN A 258 11.27 -31.01 16.23
CA ASN A 258 10.61 -30.50 17.42
C ASN A 258 11.52 -29.59 18.26
N ALA A 259 12.83 -29.85 18.30
CA ALA A 259 13.80 -28.97 18.94
C ALA A 259 13.88 -27.61 18.23
N ILE A 260 13.95 -27.59 16.89
CA ILE A 260 13.94 -26.36 16.09
C ILE A 260 12.61 -25.60 16.27
N LYS A 261 11.49 -26.31 16.15
CA LYS A 261 10.14 -25.74 16.37
C LYS A 261 9.95 -25.22 17.80
N GLY A 262 10.56 -25.87 18.79
CA GLY A 262 10.49 -25.48 20.20
C GLY A 262 11.41 -24.32 20.57
N ALA A 263 12.54 -24.18 19.86
CA ALA A 263 13.43 -23.02 19.96
C ALA A 263 12.83 -21.78 19.28
N GLU A 264 12.00 -21.97 18.24
CA GLU A 264 11.19 -20.92 17.64
C GLU A 264 10.04 -20.52 18.59
N LYS A 265 10.16 -19.41 19.34
CA LYS A 265 9.02 -18.90 20.10
C LYS A 265 7.93 -18.44 19.12
N PRO A 266 6.65 -18.81 19.32
CA PRO A 266 5.53 -18.41 18.44
C PRO A 266 5.39 -16.89 18.24
N GLY A 267 5.90 -16.10 19.20
CA GLY A 267 5.98 -14.64 19.12
C GLY A 267 7.26 -14.10 18.46
N GLU A 268 8.41 -14.77 18.57
CA GLU A 268 9.68 -14.33 17.96
C GLU A 268 9.70 -14.50 16.45
N GLU A 269 9.09 -15.56 15.90
CA GLU A 269 8.95 -15.72 14.43
C GLU A 269 8.09 -14.60 13.83
N ARG A 270 6.93 -14.35 14.45
CA ARG A 270 6.06 -13.25 14.05
C ARG A 270 6.79 -11.94 14.22
N LEU A 271 7.49 -11.71 15.33
CA LEU A 271 8.29 -10.51 15.53
C LEU A 271 9.42 -10.35 14.52
N GLN A 272 10.12 -11.41 14.14
CA GLN A 272 11.18 -11.35 13.13
C GLN A 272 10.63 -11.11 11.73
N GLU A 273 9.49 -11.72 11.39
CA GLU A 273 8.77 -11.47 10.14
C GLU A 273 8.18 -10.05 10.11
N LEU A 274 7.59 -9.59 11.21
CA LEU A 274 7.09 -8.23 11.42
C LEU A 274 8.23 -7.21 11.38
N GLN A 275 9.36 -7.50 12.03
CA GLN A 275 10.55 -6.67 12.03
C GLN A 275 11.09 -6.57 10.61
N ALA A 276 11.25 -7.69 9.91
CA ALA A 276 11.71 -7.69 8.53
C ALA A 276 10.73 -6.96 7.61
N GLN A 277 9.42 -7.04 7.84
CA GLN A 277 8.41 -6.28 7.08
C GLN A 277 8.47 -4.78 7.37
N VAL A 278 8.62 -4.37 8.64
CA VAL A 278 8.75 -2.96 9.01
C VAL A 278 10.09 -2.39 8.52
N GLU A 279 11.19 -3.12 8.65
CA GLU A 279 12.50 -2.74 8.11
C GLU A 279 12.46 -2.52 6.60
N ARG A 280 11.67 -3.35 5.88
CA ARG A 280 11.42 -3.19 4.44
C ARG A 280 10.59 -1.96 4.13
N SER A 281 9.44 -1.78 4.79
CA SER A 281 8.57 -0.63 4.55
C SER A 281 9.26 0.70 4.90
N VAL A 282 9.92 0.74 6.05
CA VAL A 282 10.69 1.89 6.53
C VAL A 282 11.93 2.09 5.66
N GLY A 283 12.50 1.02 5.10
CA GLY A 283 13.74 1.02 4.32
C GLY A 283 14.96 1.34 5.19
N TYR A 284 15.00 0.77 6.39
CA TYR A 284 16.10 0.84 7.36
C TYR A 284 16.22 -0.52 8.07
N ARG A 285 17.43 -1.07 8.16
CA ARG A 285 17.68 -2.34 8.84
C ARG A 285 18.26 -2.06 10.23
N PHE A 286 17.61 -2.55 11.28
CA PHE A 286 18.07 -2.29 12.64
C PHE A 286 19.26 -3.19 13.01
N GLY A 287 20.34 -2.57 13.49
CA GLY A 287 21.43 -3.28 14.17
C GLY A 287 20.99 -3.79 15.55
N ARG A 288 20.01 -3.10 16.16
CA ARG A 288 19.36 -3.44 17.42
C ARG A 288 17.85 -3.67 17.25
N PRO A 289 17.44 -4.91 16.93
CA PRO A 289 16.05 -5.33 16.78
C PRO A 289 15.11 -4.91 17.91
N GLU A 290 15.63 -4.86 19.13
CA GLU A 290 14.88 -4.53 20.33
C GLU A 290 14.33 -3.10 20.32
N LEU A 291 15.00 -2.17 19.63
CA LEU A 291 14.55 -0.77 19.50
C LEU A 291 13.30 -0.68 18.63
N LEU A 292 13.28 -1.40 17.51
CA LEU A 292 12.10 -1.48 16.65
C LEU A 292 10.94 -2.18 17.36
N ARG A 293 11.25 -3.28 18.07
CA ARG A 293 10.27 -4.01 18.87
C ARG A 293 9.61 -3.09 19.90
N GLN A 294 10.40 -2.27 20.60
CA GLN A 294 9.89 -1.30 21.57
C GLN A 294 9.07 -0.20 20.89
N ALA A 295 9.52 0.32 19.74
CA ALA A 295 8.81 1.38 19.02
C ALA A 295 7.39 0.98 18.57
N LEU A 296 7.18 -0.30 18.25
CA LEU A 296 5.89 -0.86 17.86
C LEU A 296 5.01 -1.27 19.06
N CYS A 297 5.49 -1.09 20.29
CA CYS A 297 4.78 -1.52 21.50
C CYS A 297 4.03 -0.38 22.16
N HIS A 298 2.71 -0.35 22.00
CA HIS A 298 1.85 0.61 22.67
C HIS A 298 1.72 0.30 24.18
N ASP A 299 1.41 1.30 25.00
CA ASP A 299 1.29 1.19 26.46
C ASP A 299 0.34 0.07 26.90
N SER A 300 -0.80 -0.07 26.19
CA SER A 300 -1.84 -1.06 26.47
C SER A 300 -1.32 -2.48 26.29
N TYR A 301 -0.43 -2.71 25.33
CA TYR A 301 0.17 -4.03 25.12
C TYR A 301 1.23 -4.34 26.18
N ALA A 302 2.10 -3.36 26.49
CA ALA A 302 3.13 -3.51 27.52
C ALA A 302 2.51 -3.80 28.91
N ASN A 303 1.41 -3.12 29.23
CA ASN A 303 0.67 -3.34 30.48
C ASN A 303 0.02 -4.73 30.57
N GLU A 304 -0.43 -5.29 29.44
CA GLU A 304 -0.98 -6.65 29.37
C GLU A 304 0.10 -7.74 29.37
N HIS A 305 1.33 -7.42 28.93
CA HIS A 305 2.45 -8.37 28.76
C HIS A 305 3.75 -7.91 29.46
N PRO A 306 3.74 -7.66 30.78
CA PRO A 306 4.89 -7.10 31.51
C PRO A 306 6.09 -8.04 31.62
N GLN A 307 5.95 -9.32 31.26
CA GLN A 307 7.06 -10.28 31.18
C GLN A 307 7.75 -10.29 29.80
N GLU A 308 7.13 -9.69 28.78
CA GLU A 308 7.64 -9.66 27.40
C GLU A 308 8.17 -8.27 27.02
N PHE A 309 7.64 -7.21 27.61
CA PHE A 309 8.03 -5.83 27.36
C PHE A 309 8.22 -5.07 28.67
N ASP A 310 9.46 -4.63 28.91
CA ASP A 310 9.79 -3.83 30.09
C ASP A 310 9.29 -2.37 29.95
N GLN A 311 9.08 -1.89 28.72
CA GLN A 311 8.71 -0.50 28.41
C GLN A 311 7.86 -0.40 27.14
N SER A 312 6.96 0.58 27.11
CA SER A 312 6.21 1.04 25.94
C SER A 312 7.10 1.87 24.99
N ASN A 313 6.51 2.31 23.88
CA ASN A 313 7.11 3.19 22.89
C ASN A 313 7.21 4.67 23.31
N GLU A 314 6.52 5.11 24.37
CA GLU A 314 6.39 6.52 24.78
C GLU A 314 7.73 7.26 24.96
N ARG A 315 8.77 6.57 25.45
CA ARG A 315 10.11 7.18 25.59
C ARG A 315 10.82 7.38 24.26
N LEU A 316 10.58 6.48 23.31
CA LEU A 316 11.10 6.58 21.95
C LEU A 316 10.32 7.63 21.16
N GLU A 317 9.00 7.72 21.35
CA GLU A 317 8.13 8.78 20.82
C GLU A 317 8.68 10.15 21.20
N PHE A 318 8.87 10.39 22.51
CA PHE A 318 9.43 11.65 23.01
C PHE A 318 10.75 12.05 22.35
N LEU A 319 11.67 11.08 22.17
CA LEU A 319 12.93 11.31 21.49
C LEU A 319 12.73 11.57 19.99
N GLY A 320 11.84 10.80 19.37
CA GLY A 320 11.47 10.87 17.97
C GLY A 320 10.91 12.22 17.55
N ASP A 321 9.98 12.78 18.32
CA ASP A 321 9.44 14.14 18.09
C ASP A 321 10.57 15.18 18.06
N SER A 322 11.49 15.13 19.02
CA SER A 322 12.63 16.06 19.09
C SER A 322 13.54 15.94 17.87
N VAL A 323 13.85 14.71 17.44
CA VAL A 323 14.69 14.44 16.27
C VAL A 323 14.00 14.88 14.98
N LEU A 324 12.73 14.54 14.81
CA LEU A 324 11.92 14.94 13.66
C LEU A 324 11.82 16.47 13.59
N SER A 325 11.51 17.12 14.70
CA SER A 325 11.42 18.58 14.81
C SER A 325 12.72 19.26 14.40
N LEU A 326 13.88 18.73 14.80
CA LEU A 326 15.19 19.22 14.38
C LEU A 326 15.39 19.08 12.86
N LEU A 327 15.14 17.89 12.30
CA LEU A 327 15.33 17.61 10.88
C LEU A 327 14.43 18.46 9.99
N ILE A 328 13.15 18.57 10.34
CA ILE A 328 12.17 19.39 9.60
C ILE A 328 12.54 20.88 9.72
N SER A 329 12.88 21.37 10.92
CA SER A 329 13.29 22.78 11.10
C SER A 329 14.53 23.11 10.25
N THR A 330 15.51 22.21 10.23
CA THR A 330 16.74 22.37 9.44
C THR A 330 16.45 22.43 7.94
N LYS A 331 15.60 21.53 7.44
CA LYS A 331 15.19 21.51 6.02
C LYS A 331 14.42 22.76 5.64
N LEU A 332 13.45 23.18 6.46
CA LEU A 332 12.66 24.39 6.21
C LEU A 332 13.54 25.65 6.20
N PHE A 333 14.46 25.78 7.16
CA PHE A 333 15.40 26.90 7.26
C PHE A 333 16.25 27.05 5.99
N HIS A 334 16.80 25.95 5.47
CA HIS A 334 17.60 25.99 4.25
C HIS A 334 16.77 26.16 2.97
N ARG A 335 15.56 25.59 2.92
CA ARG A 335 14.71 25.60 1.73
C ARG A 335 14.02 26.94 1.50
N PHE A 336 13.65 27.63 2.58
CA PHE A 336 12.90 28.88 2.57
C PHE A 336 13.67 30.00 3.28
N PRO A 337 14.81 30.46 2.73
CA PRO A 337 15.67 31.45 3.37
C PRO A 337 15.01 32.82 3.59
N ASP A 338 13.96 33.13 2.80
CA ASP A 338 13.21 34.39 2.88
C ASP A 338 11.97 34.31 3.79
N ALA A 339 11.63 33.12 4.32
CA ALA A 339 10.49 32.95 5.21
C ALA A 339 10.79 33.47 6.62
N GLN A 340 9.77 34.05 7.28
CA GLN A 340 9.93 34.51 8.66
C GLN A 340 9.82 33.34 9.65
N GLU A 341 10.35 33.54 10.86
CA GLU A 341 10.27 32.55 11.94
C GLU A 341 8.84 31.99 12.13
N GLY A 342 7.83 32.87 12.18
CA GLY A 342 6.43 32.44 12.34
C GLY A 342 5.90 31.60 11.17
N ASP A 343 6.38 31.83 9.94
CA ASP A 343 5.99 31.04 8.78
C ASP A 343 6.64 29.65 8.84
N LEU A 344 7.93 29.59 9.20
CA LEU A 344 8.67 28.33 9.39
C LEU A 344 8.05 27.49 10.52
N SER A 345 7.65 28.12 11.62
CA SER A 345 6.96 27.48 12.75
C SER A 345 5.61 26.88 12.34
N LYS A 346 4.82 27.59 11.51
CA LYS A 346 3.56 27.07 10.95
C LYS A 346 3.77 25.93 9.97
N MET A 347 4.76 26.04 9.08
CA MET A 347 5.15 24.98 8.14
C MET A 347 5.56 23.72 8.88
N ARG A 348 6.38 23.84 9.93
CA ARG A 348 6.76 22.72 10.78
C ARG A 348 5.54 22.07 11.43
N ALA A 349 4.71 22.85 12.12
CA ALA A 349 3.51 22.34 12.79
C ALA A 349 2.53 21.65 11.82
N PHE A 350 2.47 22.10 10.56
CA PHE A 350 1.69 21.43 9.53
C PHE A 350 2.28 20.08 9.11
N LEU A 351 3.61 19.97 9.01
CA LEU A 351 4.30 18.74 8.60
C LEU A 351 4.35 17.66 9.68
N VAL A 352 4.45 18.06 10.96
CA VAL A 352 4.63 17.14 12.09
C VAL A 352 3.36 16.95 12.92
N ASN A 353 2.18 17.32 12.39
CA ASN A 353 0.93 17.06 13.12
C ASN A 353 0.52 15.59 13.05
N SER A 354 -0.35 15.18 13.99
CA SER A 354 -0.82 13.80 14.11
C SER A 354 -1.45 13.26 12.83
N GLN A 355 -2.15 14.09 12.04
CA GLN A 355 -2.73 13.65 10.77
C GLN A 355 -1.66 13.25 9.76
N SER A 356 -0.65 14.11 9.57
CA SER A 356 0.43 13.90 8.61
C SER A 356 1.30 12.72 9.01
N LEU A 357 1.60 12.61 10.30
CA LEU A 357 2.36 11.48 10.86
C LEU A 357 1.58 10.17 10.78
N ALA A 358 0.27 10.16 11.03
CA ALA A 358 -0.55 8.97 10.85
C ALA A 358 -0.65 8.56 9.38
N THR A 359 -0.70 9.51 8.44
CA THR A 359 -0.63 9.21 7.00
C THR A 359 0.72 8.59 6.63
N ALA A 360 1.84 9.14 7.13
CA ALA A 360 3.16 8.55 6.93
C ALA A 360 3.29 7.16 7.57
N SER A 361 2.72 6.96 8.76
CA SER A 361 2.68 5.67 9.43
C SER A 361 1.95 4.61 8.60
N ARG A 362 0.81 4.98 8.00
CA ARG A 362 0.02 4.08 7.13
C ARG A 362 0.70 3.80 5.80
N SER A 363 1.38 4.78 5.19
CA SER A 363 2.11 4.53 3.94
C SER A 363 3.27 3.55 4.14
N LEU A 364 3.82 3.51 5.35
CA LEU A 364 4.81 2.51 5.79
C LEU A 364 4.17 1.21 6.32
N GLY A 365 2.84 1.12 6.37
CA GLY A 365 2.10 -0.05 6.86
C GLY A 365 2.31 -0.35 8.35
N LEU A 366 2.80 0.60 9.15
CA LEU A 366 3.09 0.41 10.58
C LEU A 366 1.82 0.06 11.39
N ASP A 367 0.65 0.45 10.90
CA ASP A 367 -0.64 0.10 11.46
C ASP A 367 -0.86 -1.41 11.51
N HIS A 368 -0.34 -2.19 10.58
CA HIS A 368 -0.45 -3.65 10.61
C HIS A 368 0.45 -4.31 11.66
N PHE A 369 1.46 -3.59 12.14
CA PHE A 369 2.56 -4.13 12.92
C PHE A 369 2.57 -3.67 14.37
N LEU A 370 1.70 -2.71 14.69
CA LEU A 370 1.50 -2.21 16.04
C LEU A 370 1.02 -3.31 17.00
N LEU A 371 1.66 -3.40 18.16
CA LEU A 371 1.26 -4.27 19.24
C LEU A 371 0.32 -3.49 20.17
N LEU A 372 -0.95 -3.92 20.21
CA LEU A 372 -2.01 -3.31 21.01
C LEU A 372 -2.58 -4.33 21.99
N GLY A 373 -2.88 -3.89 23.20
CA GLY A 373 -3.66 -4.69 24.14
C GLY A 373 -5.03 -5.03 23.58
N LYS A 374 -5.62 -6.15 24.00
CA LYS A 374 -6.90 -6.66 23.45
C LYS A 374 -8.03 -5.63 23.54
N GLY A 375 -8.05 -4.88 24.65
CA GLY A 375 -9.02 -3.80 24.85
C GLY A 375 -8.87 -2.69 23.82
N GLU A 376 -7.65 -2.17 23.65
CA GLU A 376 -7.35 -1.09 22.71
C GLU A 376 -7.62 -1.52 21.26
N GLU A 377 -7.21 -2.74 20.89
CA GLU A 377 -7.48 -3.37 19.59
C GLU A 377 -8.98 -3.43 19.30
N SER A 378 -9.79 -3.88 20.28
CA SER A 378 -11.25 -4.03 20.12
C SER A 378 -12.00 -2.70 19.91
N THR A 379 -11.42 -1.59 20.36
CA THR A 379 -11.98 -0.24 20.17
C THR A 379 -11.50 0.44 18.88
N GLY A 380 -10.77 -0.28 18.02
CA GLY A 380 -10.21 0.26 16.78
C GLY A 380 -8.96 1.11 16.99
N GLY A 381 -8.21 0.88 18.07
CA GLY A 381 -6.96 1.61 18.38
C GLY A 381 -5.97 1.61 17.21
N ARG A 382 -5.92 0.51 16.46
CA ARG A 382 -5.04 0.34 15.28
C ARG A 382 -5.28 1.39 14.18
N GLN A 383 -6.47 1.95 14.11
CA GLN A 383 -6.83 2.97 13.11
C GLN A 383 -6.77 4.41 13.65
N LYS A 384 -6.51 4.62 14.95
CA LYS A 384 -6.48 5.96 15.56
C LYS A 384 -5.25 6.75 15.11
N ASP A 385 -5.48 7.99 14.65
CA ASP A 385 -4.40 8.86 14.17
C ASP A 385 -3.38 9.21 15.25
N SER A 386 -3.80 9.38 16.51
CA SER A 386 -2.87 9.66 17.61
C SER A 386 -1.86 8.52 17.79
N ILE A 387 -2.36 7.28 17.93
CA ILE A 387 -1.52 6.10 18.15
C ILE A 387 -0.54 5.88 16.98
N LEU A 388 -0.99 6.09 15.75
CA LEU A 388 -0.14 5.96 14.57
C LEU A 388 0.91 7.08 14.47
N ALA A 389 0.57 8.30 14.87
CA ALA A 389 1.52 9.40 14.95
C ALA A 389 2.62 9.10 15.98
N ASP A 390 2.22 8.69 17.19
CA ASP A 390 3.13 8.35 18.29
C ASP A 390 4.06 7.19 17.89
N THR A 391 3.52 6.20 17.19
CA THR A 391 4.29 5.07 16.64
C THR A 391 5.31 5.53 15.60
N MET A 392 4.94 6.45 14.71
CA MET A 392 5.85 7.00 13.72
C MET A 392 7.02 7.73 14.38
N GLU A 393 6.74 8.56 15.39
CA GLU A 393 7.77 9.24 16.17
C GLU A 393 8.66 8.22 16.89
N ALA A 394 8.08 7.22 17.55
CA ALA A 394 8.83 6.17 18.22
C ALA A 394 9.77 5.40 17.28
N VAL A 395 9.33 5.10 16.06
CA VAL A 395 10.16 4.46 15.04
C VAL A 395 11.32 5.38 14.63
N LEU A 396 11.08 6.68 14.44
CA LEU A 396 12.15 7.65 14.15
C LEU A 396 13.16 7.76 15.30
N GLY A 397 12.67 7.76 16.55
CA GLY A 397 13.50 7.74 17.76
C GLY A 397 14.35 6.47 17.86
N ALA A 398 13.78 5.31 17.52
CA ALA A 398 14.49 4.03 17.46
C ALA A 398 15.61 4.05 16.41
N ILE A 399 15.31 4.54 15.19
CA ILE A 399 16.29 4.65 14.10
C ILE A 399 17.41 5.63 14.48
N TYR A 400 17.07 6.74 15.13
CA TYR A 400 18.06 7.70 15.59
C TYR A 400 19.02 7.08 16.62
N LEU A 401 18.49 6.31 17.58
CA LEU A 401 19.34 5.62 18.53
C LEU A 401 20.21 4.57 17.84
N ASP A 402 19.69 3.87 16.84
CA ASP A 402 20.36 2.77 16.15
C ASP A 402 21.44 3.23 15.14
N GLY A 403 21.05 4.10 14.20
CA GLY A 403 21.86 4.51 13.06
C GLY A 403 22.21 6.01 13.03
N GLY A 404 21.78 6.78 14.02
CA GLY A 404 22.09 8.21 14.14
C GLY A 404 21.27 9.10 13.20
N LEU A 405 21.55 10.41 13.26
CA LEU A 405 20.77 11.45 12.60
C LEU A 405 20.69 11.29 11.07
N ALA A 406 21.78 10.84 10.42
CA ALA A 406 21.83 10.65 8.97
C ALA A 406 20.90 9.54 8.48
N ALA A 407 20.80 8.44 9.24
CA ALA A 407 19.87 7.36 8.93
C ALA A 407 18.42 7.87 9.05
N THR A 408 18.10 8.55 10.15
CA THR A 408 16.75 9.12 10.37
C THR A 408 16.38 10.13 9.29
N GLU A 409 17.31 10.98 8.85
CA GLU A 409 17.07 11.97 7.79
C GLU A 409 16.63 11.31 6.48
N GLY A 410 17.26 10.19 6.08
CA GLY A 410 16.88 9.46 4.87
C GLY A 410 15.44 8.96 4.89
N ILE A 411 14.93 8.58 6.07
CA ILE A 411 13.55 8.13 6.25
C ILE A 411 12.58 9.30 6.19
N VAL A 412 12.89 10.41 6.88
CA VAL A 412 12.07 11.63 6.86
C VAL A 412 11.95 12.20 5.43
N GLU A 413 13.02 12.14 4.62
CA GLU A 413 12.99 12.61 3.24
C GLU A 413 12.08 11.74 2.33
N ARG A 414 11.99 10.44 2.62
CA ARG A 414 11.15 9.49 1.88
C ARG A 414 9.67 9.64 2.25
N THR A 415 9.37 9.93 3.51
CA THR A 415 8.00 9.95 4.02
C THR A 415 7.35 11.34 3.96
N ILE A 416 8.07 12.37 4.41
CA ILE A 416 7.58 13.76 4.57
C ILE A 416 8.25 14.69 3.55
N GLY A 417 9.36 14.29 2.94
CA GLY A 417 10.13 15.14 2.03
C GLY A 417 9.36 15.64 0.80
N GLU A 418 8.42 14.87 0.26
CA GLU A 418 7.58 15.36 -0.84
C GLU A 418 6.73 16.57 -0.42
N GLN A 419 6.16 16.54 0.78
CA GLN A 419 5.35 17.62 1.31
C GLN A 419 6.19 18.90 1.50
N ILE A 420 7.45 18.76 1.90
CA ILE A 420 8.44 19.85 1.97
C ILE A 420 8.78 20.39 0.58
N ARG A 421 8.92 19.50 -0.42
CA ARG A 421 9.27 19.86 -1.80
C ARG A 421 8.12 20.49 -2.58
N SER A 422 6.88 20.14 -2.23
CA SER A 422 5.68 20.64 -2.89
C SER A 422 5.47 22.15 -2.61
N GLY A 423 5.06 22.91 -3.63
CA GLY A 423 4.73 24.33 -3.48
C GLY A 423 3.47 24.60 -2.65
N GLU A 424 2.74 23.55 -2.26
CA GLU A 424 1.53 23.63 -1.46
C GLU A 424 1.78 24.03 -0.01
N LEU A 425 2.99 23.80 0.51
CA LEU A 425 3.31 24.11 1.89
C LEU A 425 3.18 25.61 2.15
N VAL A 426 3.79 26.42 1.29
CA VAL A 426 3.71 27.89 1.37
C VAL A 426 2.27 28.35 1.17
N THR A 427 1.52 27.79 0.23
CA THR A 427 0.14 28.25 -0.02
C THR A 427 -0.82 27.86 1.10
N LYS A 428 -0.68 26.67 1.70
CA LYS A 428 -1.55 26.17 2.78
C LYS A 428 -1.22 26.79 4.15
N THR A 429 0.02 27.18 4.41
CA THR A 429 0.44 27.74 5.71
C THR A 429 0.64 29.25 5.70
N SER A 430 0.67 29.88 4.52
CA SER A 430 0.70 31.34 4.42
C SER A 430 -0.65 31.95 4.78
N ASP A 431 -0.64 32.81 5.80
CA ASP A 431 -1.77 33.65 6.11
C ASP A 431 -1.51 35.09 5.66
N HIS A 432 -1.43 35.25 4.34
CA HIS A 432 -1.23 36.55 3.70
C HIS A 432 -2.37 37.52 4.06
N LYS A 433 -3.59 37.03 4.31
CA LYS A 433 -4.72 37.88 4.75
C LYS A 433 -4.46 38.51 6.11
N SER A 434 -4.07 37.71 7.12
CA SER A 434 -3.73 38.24 8.44
C SER A 434 -2.50 39.14 8.38
N ARG A 435 -1.48 38.76 7.61
CA ARG A 435 -0.27 39.57 7.43
C ARG A 435 -0.57 40.92 6.77
N LEU A 436 -1.41 40.94 5.73
CA LEU A 436 -1.86 42.16 5.10
C LEU A 436 -2.68 43.02 6.08
N GLN A 437 -3.50 42.39 6.93
CA GLN A 437 -4.28 43.09 7.95
C GLN A 437 -3.38 43.79 8.98
N GLU A 438 -2.34 43.11 9.47
CA GLU A 438 -1.35 43.66 10.39
C GLU A 438 -0.58 44.83 9.76
N ILE A 439 -0.01 44.62 8.57
CA ILE A 439 0.82 45.62 7.88
C ILE A 439 -0.02 46.84 7.46
N SER A 440 -1.21 46.62 6.92
CA SER A 440 -2.09 47.72 6.50
C SER A 440 -2.56 48.55 7.69
N TYR A 441 -2.86 47.90 8.82
CA TYR A 441 -3.22 48.62 10.04
C TYR A 441 -2.02 49.33 10.67
N ALA A 442 -0.83 48.72 10.63
CA ALA A 442 0.40 49.35 11.12
C ALA A 442 0.76 50.61 10.33
N LEU A 443 0.75 50.52 9.00
CA LEU A 443 1.17 51.61 8.10
C LEU A 443 0.08 52.66 7.86
N PHE A 444 -1.17 52.25 7.73
CA PHE A 444 -2.25 53.10 7.25
C PHE A 444 -3.41 53.25 8.23
N LYS A 445 -3.42 52.49 9.35
CA LYS A 445 -4.55 52.42 10.31
C LYS A 445 -5.87 51.97 9.67
N ILE A 446 -5.79 51.22 8.56
CA ILE A 446 -6.94 50.74 7.78
C ILE A 446 -6.83 49.23 7.62
N HIS A 447 -7.94 48.52 7.76
CA HIS A 447 -8.02 47.08 7.49
C HIS A 447 -8.39 46.80 6.03
N PRO A 448 -7.77 45.81 5.38
CA PRO A 448 -8.09 45.43 4.02
C PRO A 448 -9.47 44.75 3.96
N GLN A 449 -10.22 45.04 2.90
CA GLN A 449 -11.50 44.40 2.58
C GLN A 449 -11.32 43.48 1.38
N TYR A 450 -12.13 42.43 1.28
CA TYR A 450 -12.08 41.48 0.18
C TYR A 450 -13.45 41.37 -0.47
N GLU A 451 -13.49 41.56 -1.78
CA GLU A 451 -14.72 41.47 -2.57
C GLU A 451 -14.59 40.42 -3.66
N LEU A 452 -15.61 39.60 -3.82
CA LEU A 452 -15.71 38.66 -4.92
C LEU A 452 -16.16 39.41 -6.16
N ILE A 453 -15.35 39.35 -7.21
CA ILE A 453 -15.58 40.11 -8.46
C ILE A 453 -15.94 39.21 -9.65
N GLY A 454 -15.75 37.90 -9.53
CA GLY A 454 -16.12 36.97 -10.58
C GLY A 454 -16.06 35.52 -10.15
N GLU A 455 -16.93 34.71 -10.73
CA GLU A 455 -16.92 33.25 -10.65
C GLU A 455 -17.04 32.72 -12.09
N GLU A 456 -16.06 31.94 -12.54
CA GLU A 456 -16.01 31.40 -13.91
C GLU A 456 -15.76 29.89 -13.87
N GLY A 457 -16.30 29.15 -14.84
CA GLY A 457 -16.13 27.70 -14.95
C GLY A 457 -17.33 26.89 -14.43
N PRO A 458 -17.38 25.58 -14.74
CA PRO A 458 -18.43 24.68 -14.28
C PRO A 458 -18.39 24.51 -12.76
N ASP A 459 -19.50 24.11 -12.13
CA ASP A 459 -19.59 24.01 -10.66
C ASP A 459 -18.52 23.10 -10.03
N HIS A 460 -18.01 22.11 -10.78
CA HIS A 460 -16.92 21.22 -10.37
C HIS A 460 -15.50 21.75 -10.66
N ASP A 461 -15.36 22.86 -11.40
CA ASP A 461 -14.07 23.51 -11.70
C ASP A 461 -14.19 25.04 -11.71
N LYS A 462 -14.82 25.58 -10.65
CA LYS A 462 -15.00 27.01 -10.46
C LYS A 462 -13.69 27.71 -10.11
N THR A 463 -13.40 28.77 -10.85
CA THR A 463 -12.38 29.76 -10.52
C THR A 463 -13.04 30.99 -9.93
N PHE A 464 -12.68 31.33 -8.70
CA PHE A 464 -13.12 32.54 -8.01
C PHE A 464 -12.08 33.64 -8.21
N SER A 465 -12.53 34.85 -8.55
CA SER A 465 -11.70 36.05 -8.62
C SER A 465 -12.08 36.99 -7.47
N VAL A 466 -11.12 37.32 -6.61
CA VAL A 466 -11.30 38.20 -5.45
C VAL A 466 -10.37 39.39 -5.57
N GLN A 467 -10.89 40.60 -5.32
CA GLN A 467 -10.07 41.80 -5.15
C GLN A 467 -9.84 42.11 -3.68
N ALA A 468 -8.63 42.52 -3.34
CA ALA A 468 -8.28 43.12 -2.07
C ALA A 468 -8.35 44.65 -2.20
N LEU A 469 -9.05 45.30 -1.28
CA LEU A 469 -9.27 46.73 -1.24
C LEU A 469 -8.65 47.29 0.03
N LEU A 470 -8.11 48.50 -0.05
CA LEU A 470 -7.73 49.29 1.11
C LEU A 470 -8.30 50.69 0.94
N ASP A 471 -9.10 51.15 1.91
CA ASP A 471 -9.85 52.42 1.84
C ASP A 471 -10.74 52.55 0.59
N GLY A 472 -11.41 51.46 0.20
CA GLY A 472 -12.25 51.40 -0.99
C GLY A 472 -11.49 51.44 -2.33
N LYS A 473 -10.16 51.55 -2.33
CA LYS A 473 -9.33 51.48 -3.53
C LYS A 473 -8.79 50.08 -3.76
N LYS A 474 -8.85 49.62 -5.00
CA LYS A 474 -8.34 48.31 -5.41
C LYS A 474 -6.82 48.26 -5.22
N LEU A 475 -6.39 47.43 -4.29
CA LEU A 475 -4.98 47.20 -3.99
C LEU A 475 -4.42 46.08 -4.85
N ALA A 476 -5.11 44.95 -4.95
CA ALA A 476 -4.70 43.80 -5.77
C ALA A 476 -5.87 42.86 -6.08
N GLU A 477 -5.63 41.88 -6.94
CA GLU A 477 -6.57 40.80 -7.28
C GLU A 477 -5.86 39.44 -7.16
N GLY A 478 -6.65 38.41 -6.91
CA GLY A 478 -6.21 37.02 -6.88
C GLY A 478 -7.29 36.09 -7.44
N LYS A 479 -6.86 34.96 -8.00
CA LYS A 479 -7.72 33.90 -8.51
C LYS A 479 -7.44 32.59 -7.79
N GLY A 480 -8.48 31.80 -7.52
CA GLY A 480 -8.30 30.52 -6.82
C GLY A 480 -9.48 29.58 -7.00
N ARG A 481 -9.26 28.30 -6.70
CA ARG A 481 -10.31 27.26 -6.77
C ARG A 481 -11.34 27.39 -5.64
N THR A 482 -11.01 28.13 -4.59
CA THR A 482 -11.95 28.55 -3.55
C THR A 482 -11.88 30.05 -3.32
N LYS A 483 -12.96 30.63 -2.75
CA LYS A 483 -12.96 32.05 -2.32
C LYS A 483 -11.84 32.36 -1.32
N LYS A 484 -11.46 31.37 -0.49
CA LYS A 484 -10.38 31.50 0.50
C LYS A 484 -9.02 31.62 -0.19
N ASP A 485 -8.74 30.76 -1.17
CA ASP A 485 -7.47 30.77 -1.92
C ASP A 485 -7.33 32.03 -2.77
N ALA A 486 -8.40 32.43 -3.46
CA ALA A 486 -8.43 33.67 -4.25
C ALA A 486 -8.12 34.90 -3.37
N ALA A 487 -8.68 34.94 -2.15
CA ALA A 487 -8.41 36.02 -1.20
C ALA A 487 -6.98 35.98 -0.63
N GLN A 488 -6.40 34.81 -0.38
CA GLN A 488 -5.00 34.68 0.04
C GLN A 488 -4.05 35.16 -1.07
N GLN A 489 -4.33 34.82 -2.33
CA GLN A 489 -3.52 35.27 -3.47
C GLN A 489 -3.65 36.79 -3.73
N ALA A 490 -4.85 37.35 -3.56
CA ALA A 490 -5.05 38.79 -3.59
C ALA A 490 -4.25 39.49 -2.48
N ALA A 491 -4.22 38.89 -1.28
CA ALA A 491 -3.48 39.42 -0.14
C ALA A 491 -1.95 39.37 -0.34
N GLN A 492 -1.44 38.27 -0.92
CA GLN A 492 -0.03 38.14 -1.29
C GLN A 492 0.40 39.21 -2.30
N THR A 493 -0.41 39.44 -3.32
CA THR A 493 -0.13 40.46 -4.35
C THR A 493 -0.22 41.88 -3.78
N ALA A 494 -1.16 42.10 -2.86
CA ALA A 494 -1.31 43.35 -2.12
C ALA A 494 -0.08 43.67 -1.25
N LEU A 495 0.45 42.68 -0.52
CA LEU A 495 1.66 42.82 0.29
C LEU A 495 2.85 43.26 -0.57
N LYS A 496 3.10 42.58 -1.70
CA LYS A 496 4.17 42.94 -2.65
C LYS A 496 4.02 44.38 -3.18
N ARG A 497 2.79 44.83 -3.42
CA ARG A 497 2.53 46.22 -3.86
C ARG A 497 2.85 47.24 -2.77
N ILE A 498 2.46 46.98 -1.52
CA ILE A 498 2.77 47.86 -0.38
C ILE A 498 4.29 47.97 -0.19
N GLU A 499 5.01 46.84 -0.30
CA GLU A 499 6.48 46.78 -0.25
C GLU A 499 7.13 47.54 -1.40
N ALA A 500 6.56 47.46 -2.61
CA ALA A 500 6.99 48.22 -3.79
C ALA A 500 6.63 49.72 -3.73
N GLY A 501 6.16 50.22 -2.58
CA GLY A 501 5.93 51.64 -2.35
C GLY A 501 4.50 52.12 -2.65
N TRP A 502 3.55 51.21 -2.91
CA TRP A 502 2.15 51.58 -3.04
C TRP A 502 1.64 52.24 -1.75
N ARG A 503 0.85 53.30 -1.88
CA ARG A 503 0.19 54.02 -0.79
C ARG A 503 -1.26 54.29 -1.20
N PRO A 504 -2.22 54.22 -0.26
CA PRO A 504 -3.65 54.40 -0.54
C PRO A 504 -3.99 55.77 -1.11
#